data_AF-A0A937V186-F1
#
_entry.id   AF-A0A937V186-F1
#
_cell.length_a   1.000
_cell.length_b   1.000
_cell.length_c   1.000
_cell.angle_alpha   90.00
_cell.angle_beta   90.00
_cell.angle_gamma   90.00
#
_symmetry.space_group_name_H-M   'P 1'
#
loop_
_entity.id
_entity.type
_entity.pdbx_description
1 polymer ?
#
loop_
_entity_poly.entity_id
_entity_poly.type
_entity_poly.pdbx_seq_one_letter_code
_entity_poly.pdbx_strand_id
1 'polypeptide(L)'
;MNYLWIAQLSIAGLLLGGLVGCTESRSPTGTAPTVPPSSTVAANPSVMPSAAAIRSTIPKGIAQKPAATKALEYRLKTEVSKKSGIPVQSITCPISANPEDGKPFDCRAIAANQTFLVALRPKETPLAPTAQAGTKPKLAISPDPQPQFPNPAQKSELQWSTKGLLVLPKLEKTIQKDIKAQFQIEVKTNCGGKIRVVKPGDTFACQVTDQKGTTKPITVRVDDEKGNVTWKF
;
A
#
# COMPACT_ATOMS: atom_id res chain seq x y z
N MET A 1 -18.72 9.57 -7.25
CA MET A 1 -17.65 10.23 -8.02
C MET A 1 -17.85 9.85 -9.46
N ASN A 2 -18.35 10.83 -10.23
CA ASN A 2 -18.70 10.73 -11.64
C ASN A 2 -17.45 10.47 -12.47
N TYR A 3 -17.39 9.33 -13.16
CA TYR A 3 -16.55 9.18 -14.34
C TYR A 3 -17.48 8.95 -15.53
N LEU A 4 -18.08 10.07 -15.95
CA LEU A 4 -18.88 10.19 -17.16
C LEU A 4 -18.01 10.92 -18.19
N TRP A 5 -17.09 10.20 -18.83
CA TRP A 5 -16.47 10.62 -20.09
C TRP A 5 -16.58 9.46 -21.07
N ILE A 6 -17.76 9.42 -21.69
CA ILE A 6 -18.02 8.66 -22.90
C ILE A 6 -17.40 9.48 -24.03
N ALA A 7 -16.24 9.06 -24.53
CA ALA A 7 -15.78 9.52 -25.83
C ALA A 7 -16.55 8.70 -26.88
N GLN A 8 -17.62 9.30 -27.42
CA GLN A 8 -18.24 8.88 -28.67
C GLN A 8 -17.18 9.00 -29.78
N LEU A 9 -16.68 7.86 -30.26
CA LEU A 9 -16.09 7.78 -31.58
C LEU A 9 -17.19 7.32 -32.54
N SER A 10 -17.77 8.31 -33.21
CA SER A 10 -18.70 8.11 -34.32
C SER A 10 -18.03 7.29 -35.41
N ILE A 11 -18.62 6.13 -35.66
CA ILE A 11 -18.39 5.31 -36.84
C ILE A 11 -19.19 5.95 -37.98
N ALA A 12 -18.48 6.48 -38.97
CA ALA A 12 -18.92 6.68 -40.35
C ALA A 12 -17.65 6.47 -41.18
N GLY A 13 -17.45 5.38 -41.92
CA GLY A 13 -18.32 4.84 -42.96
C GLY A 13 -17.81 5.39 -44.30
N LEU A 14 -16.98 4.61 -45.02
CA LEU A 14 -16.47 4.74 -46.42
C LEU A 14 -15.14 3.93 -46.44
N LEU A 15 -14.85 2.95 -47.30
CA LEU A 15 -15.30 2.58 -48.64
C LEU A 15 -15.00 1.09 -48.89
N LEU A 16 -15.84 0.50 -49.74
CA LEU A 16 -15.60 -0.73 -50.49
C LEU A 16 -14.34 -0.64 -51.35
N GLY A 17 -13.64 -1.77 -51.53
CA GLY A 17 -12.85 -2.02 -52.74
C GLY A 17 -11.65 -2.95 -52.60
N GLY A 18 -11.70 -4.10 -53.29
CA GLY A 18 -10.52 -4.86 -53.78
C GLY A 18 -10.10 -6.06 -52.91
N LEU A 19 -10.53 -7.31 -53.17
CA LEU A 19 -10.08 -8.27 -54.20
C LEU A 19 -8.60 -8.72 -54.10
N VAL A 20 -8.48 -10.05 -53.95
CA VAL A 20 -7.41 -11.01 -54.35
C VAL A 20 -6.01 -10.88 -53.75
N GLY A 21 -5.48 -12.00 -53.23
CA GLY A 21 -4.03 -12.24 -53.24
C GLY A 21 -3.48 -13.18 -52.18
N CYS A 22 -3.48 -14.48 -52.50
CA CYS A 22 -2.42 -15.46 -52.21
C CYS A 22 -2.07 -15.85 -50.75
N THR A 23 -2.39 -17.12 -50.48
CA THR A 23 -1.63 -18.11 -49.71
C THR A 23 -0.12 -17.84 -49.57
N GLU A 24 0.41 -17.92 -48.34
CA GLU A 24 1.73 -18.48 -48.08
C GLU A 24 1.76 -19.03 -46.65
N SER A 25 1.71 -20.36 -46.57
CA SER A 25 1.96 -21.15 -45.37
C SER A 25 3.47 -21.31 -45.23
N ARG A 26 4.07 -20.76 -44.17
CA ARG A 26 5.45 -21.09 -43.77
C ARG A 26 5.54 -21.29 -42.27
N SER A 27 5.60 -22.56 -41.88
CA SER A 27 6.24 -22.99 -40.64
C SER A 27 7.72 -22.60 -40.64
N PRO A 28 8.27 -22.09 -39.53
CA PRO A 28 9.69 -22.21 -39.26
C PRO A 28 9.94 -23.48 -38.44
N THR A 29 10.53 -24.45 -39.14
CA THR A 29 11.26 -25.58 -38.58
C THR A 29 12.41 -25.07 -37.71
N GLY A 30 12.53 -25.64 -36.51
CA GLY A 30 13.76 -25.97 -35.81
C GLY A 30 14.94 -24.98 -35.83
N THR A 31 15.27 -24.46 -34.65
CA THR A 31 16.67 -24.42 -34.22
C THR A 31 16.72 -24.46 -32.70
N ALA A 32 17.16 -25.60 -32.17
CA ALA A 32 17.52 -25.75 -30.77
C ALA A 32 18.77 -24.91 -30.48
N PRO A 33 18.77 -24.04 -29.45
CA PRO A 33 20.01 -23.45 -28.98
C PRO A 33 20.81 -24.49 -28.18
N THR A 34 21.91 -24.87 -28.79
CA THR A 34 23.10 -25.52 -28.23
C THR A 34 23.43 -25.01 -26.82
N VAL A 35 23.57 -25.97 -25.91
CA VAL A 35 24.14 -25.83 -24.58
C VAL A 35 25.61 -25.41 -24.66
N PRO A 36 26.05 -24.33 -24.00
CA PRO A 36 27.45 -24.17 -23.62
C PRO A 36 27.72 -24.82 -22.24
N PRO A 37 28.84 -25.55 -22.08
CA PRO A 37 29.19 -26.25 -20.87
C PRO A 37 29.91 -25.36 -19.84
N SER A 38 29.83 -25.79 -18.58
CA SER A 38 30.85 -25.62 -17.54
C SER A 38 31.40 -24.21 -17.30
N SER A 39 30.95 -23.60 -16.19
CA SER A 39 31.79 -22.71 -15.42
C SER A 39 31.96 -23.30 -14.01
N THR A 40 33.11 -23.92 -13.83
CA THR A 40 33.72 -24.27 -12.55
C THR A 40 33.80 -23.00 -11.70
N VAL A 41 32.90 -22.86 -10.72
CA VAL A 41 33.06 -21.80 -9.70
C VAL A 41 34.00 -22.34 -8.64
N ALA A 42 35.15 -21.67 -8.55
CA ALA A 42 36.20 -21.88 -7.59
C ALA A 42 35.66 -22.00 -6.15
N ALA A 43 36.16 -23.00 -5.43
CA ALA A 43 36.01 -23.14 -4.00
C ALA A 43 36.52 -21.87 -3.31
N ASN A 44 35.61 -21.11 -2.74
CA ASN A 44 35.92 -19.95 -1.91
C ASN A 44 36.34 -20.45 -0.52
N PRO A 45 37.54 -20.09 0.00
CA PRO A 45 38.03 -20.64 1.25
C PRO A 45 37.18 -20.17 2.44
N SER A 46 36.76 -21.15 3.25
CA SER A 46 36.21 -20.97 4.59
C SER A 46 37.19 -20.17 5.45
N VAL A 47 37.00 -18.86 5.54
CA VAL A 47 37.59 -18.05 6.60
C VAL A 47 36.61 -18.02 7.75
N MET A 48 36.89 -18.86 8.75
CA MET A 48 36.19 -18.90 10.04
C MET A 48 36.62 -17.66 10.86
N PRO A 49 35.74 -16.69 11.15
CA PRO A 49 36.11 -15.60 12.03
C PRO A 49 36.21 -16.13 13.46
N SER A 50 37.42 -16.03 13.99
CA SER A 50 37.78 -16.30 15.38
C SER A 50 36.84 -15.56 16.33
N ALA A 51 36.28 -16.30 17.29
CA ALA A 51 35.40 -15.80 18.34
C ALA A 51 36.21 -14.94 19.33
N ALA A 52 36.55 -13.71 18.95
CA ALA A 52 37.06 -12.71 19.87
C ALA A 52 35.88 -12.22 20.72
N ALA A 53 35.90 -12.57 22.01
CA ALA A 53 34.98 -12.09 23.01
C ALA A 53 35.09 -10.56 23.16
N ILE A 54 34.26 -9.82 22.43
CA ILE A 54 34.09 -8.38 22.61
C ILE A 54 33.31 -8.20 23.92
N ARG A 55 34.01 -7.84 25.00
CA ARG A 55 33.38 -7.33 26.23
C ARG A 55 32.60 -6.08 25.85
N SER A 56 31.29 -6.27 25.71
CA SER A 56 30.31 -5.24 25.40
C SER A 56 30.21 -4.26 26.58
N THR A 57 31.02 -3.20 26.54
CA THR A 57 30.79 -1.98 27.30
C THR A 57 29.60 -1.25 26.69
N ILE A 58 28.39 -1.77 26.97
CA ILE A 58 27.12 -1.16 26.60
C ILE A 58 27.04 0.20 27.32
N PRO A 59 27.03 1.34 26.60
CA PRO A 59 26.75 2.62 27.22
C PRO A 59 25.35 2.57 27.83
N LYS A 60 25.32 2.77 29.15
CA LYS A 60 24.15 2.77 30.02
C LYS A 60 23.30 4.01 29.71
N GLY A 61 22.56 3.96 28.60
CA GLY A 61 21.79 5.09 28.08
C GLY A 61 20.90 4.72 26.90
N ILE A 62 20.43 3.47 26.83
CA ILE A 62 19.48 3.05 25.79
C ILE A 62 18.15 3.72 26.13
N ALA A 63 17.85 4.83 25.44
CA ALA A 63 16.60 5.55 25.59
C ALA A 63 15.42 4.57 25.44
N GLN A 64 14.74 4.31 26.55
CA GLN A 64 13.67 3.33 26.60
C GLN A 64 12.43 3.90 25.92
N LYS A 65 11.91 3.19 24.92
CA LYS A 65 10.69 3.58 24.20
C LYS A 65 9.53 3.79 25.19
N PRO A 66 8.78 4.91 25.09
CA PRO A 66 7.65 5.19 25.99
C PRO A 66 6.61 4.06 25.99
N ALA A 67 5.98 3.81 27.14
CA ALA A 67 4.94 2.78 27.27
C ALA A 67 3.76 3.04 26.32
N ALA A 68 3.38 4.31 26.12
CA ALA A 68 2.35 4.73 25.18
C ALA A 68 2.66 4.28 23.74
N THR A 69 3.92 4.38 23.29
CA THR A 69 4.35 3.97 21.95
C THR A 69 4.21 2.46 21.76
N LYS A 70 4.53 1.64 22.78
CA LYS A 70 4.35 0.18 22.72
C LYS A 70 2.88 -0.22 22.62
N ALA A 71 2.01 0.42 23.40
CA ALA A 71 0.57 0.19 23.32
C ALA A 71 0.00 0.58 21.94
N LEU A 72 0.51 1.67 21.36
CA LEU A 72 0.16 2.12 20.01
C LEU A 72 0.57 1.11 18.94
N GLU A 73 1.81 0.60 18.98
CA GLU A 73 2.29 -0.41 18.02
C GLU A 73 1.41 -1.66 17.99
N TYR A 74 0.99 -2.14 19.16
CA TYR A 74 0.08 -3.28 19.27
C TYR A 74 -1.30 -2.99 18.66
N ARG A 75 -1.89 -1.83 19.01
CA ARG A 75 -3.17 -1.40 18.44
C ARG A 75 -3.10 -1.25 16.92
N LEU A 76 -2.04 -0.63 16.42
CA LEU A 76 -1.85 -0.39 15.00
C LEU A 76 -1.65 -1.70 14.24
N LYS A 77 -0.92 -2.67 14.81
CA LYS A 77 -0.75 -4.00 14.22
C LYS A 77 -2.11 -4.67 13.98
N THR A 78 -3.01 -4.62 14.97
CA THR A 78 -4.35 -5.20 14.88
C THR A 78 -5.21 -4.48 13.84
N GLU A 79 -5.25 -3.14 13.88
CA GLU A 79 -6.06 -2.34 12.96
C GLU A 79 -5.59 -2.45 11.51
N VAL A 80 -4.27 -2.36 11.27
CA VAL A 80 -3.68 -2.52 9.95
C VAL A 80 -3.97 -3.92 9.42
N SER A 81 -3.81 -4.96 10.24
CA SER A 81 -4.11 -6.33 9.81
C SER A 81 -5.58 -6.51 9.44
N LYS A 82 -6.48 -5.95 10.26
CA LYS A 82 -7.93 -6.03 10.04
C LYS A 82 -8.38 -5.30 8.77
N LYS A 83 -7.99 -4.04 8.57
CA LYS A 83 -8.45 -3.24 7.41
C LYS A 83 -7.78 -3.66 6.10
N SER A 84 -6.50 -4.04 6.15
CA SER A 84 -5.77 -4.46 4.96
C SER A 84 -6.12 -5.90 4.55
N GLY A 85 -6.52 -6.75 5.50
CA GLY A 85 -6.72 -8.19 5.28
C GLY A 85 -5.40 -8.97 5.19
N ILE A 86 -4.28 -8.37 5.62
CA ILE A 86 -2.94 -8.94 5.55
C ILE A 86 -2.39 -9.09 6.97
N PRO A 87 -1.81 -10.25 7.33
CA PRO A 87 -1.20 -10.42 8.65
C PRO A 87 0.06 -9.56 8.77
N VAL A 88 0.02 -8.55 9.64
CA VAL A 88 1.20 -7.76 10.00
C VAL A 88 2.01 -8.51 11.05
N GLN A 89 3.30 -8.74 10.78
CA GLN A 89 4.22 -9.45 11.69
C GLN A 89 4.62 -8.55 12.86
N SER A 90 5.09 -7.33 12.56
CA SER A 90 5.53 -6.35 13.56
C SER A 90 5.32 -4.92 13.07
N ILE A 91 5.23 -4.00 14.03
CA ILE A 91 5.27 -2.55 13.79
C ILE A 91 6.31 -1.97 14.74
N THR A 92 7.16 -1.09 14.23
CA THR A 92 8.22 -0.40 14.95
C THR A 92 8.14 1.08 14.66
N CYS A 93 7.70 1.84 15.66
CA CYS A 93 7.69 3.29 15.69
C CYS A 93 9.05 3.82 16.24
N PRO A 94 9.47 5.04 15.85
CA PRO A 94 10.67 5.66 16.39
C PRO A 94 10.54 5.92 17.90
N ILE A 95 11.67 6.02 18.61
CA ILE A 95 11.68 6.28 20.07
C ILE A 95 11.11 7.65 20.45
N SER A 96 11.16 8.61 19.52
CA SER A 96 10.58 9.95 19.65
C SER A 96 9.08 10.00 19.33
N ALA A 97 8.46 8.87 18.93
CA ALA A 97 7.04 8.84 18.63
C ALA A 97 6.21 8.92 19.92
N ASN A 98 5.61 10.09 20.16
CA ASN A 98 4.58 10.27 21.17
C ASN A 98 3.25 10.64 20.49
N PRO A 99 2.20 9.79 20.56
CA PRO A 99 0.89 10.12 20.01
C PRO A 99 0.23 11.33 20.70
N GLU A 100 0.67 11.69 21.91
CA GLU A 100 0.12 12.81 22.67
C GLU A 100 0.68 14.17 22.23
N ASP A 101 1.84 14.19 21.58
CA ASP A 101 2.48 15.43 21.13
C ASP A 101 1.73 16.09 19.95
N GLY A 102 0.71 15.43 19.39
CA GLY A 102 -0.04 15.93 18.24
C GLY A 102 0.77 15.99 16.93
N LYS A 103 2.02 15.51 16.93
CA LYS A 103 2.89 15.51 15.76
C LYS A 103 2.67 14.27 14.90
N PRO A 104 2.71 14.38 13.56
CA PRO A 104 2.71 13.22 12.69
C PRO A 104 4.04 12.47 12.79
N PHE A 105 3.99 11.15 12.70
CA PHE A 105 5.18 10.30 12.63
C PHE A 105 4.89 9.03 11.84
N ASP A 106 5.95 8.42 11.31
CA ASP A 106 5.86 7.20 10.52
C ASP A 106 6.40 6.00 11.32
N CYS A 107 5.65 4.91 11.35
CA CYS A 107 6.10 3.63 11.91
C CYS A 107 6.44 2.66 10.77
N ARG A 108 7.48 1.84 10.96
CA ARG A 108 7.83 0.77 10.02
C ARG A 108 7.03 -0.48 10.36
N ALA A 109 6.29 -1.03 9.41
CA ALA A 109 5.56 -2.27 9.57
C ALA A 109 6.15 -3.35 8.67
N ILE A 110 6.12 -4.60 9.12
CA ILE A 110 6.58 -5.77 8.36
C ILE A 110 5.38 -6.69 8.11
N ALA A 111 5.12 -7.03 6.85
CA ALA A 111 4.16 -8.06 6.47
C ALA A 111 4.69 -8.86 5.27
N ALA A 112 4.47 -10.17 5.26
CA ALA A 112 4.99 -11.08 4.23
C ALA A 112 6.48 -10.82 3.87
N ASN A 113 7.32 -10.58 4.90
CA ASN A 113 8.75 -10.27 4.77
C ASN A 113 9.07 -8.98 3.98
N GLN A 114 8.08 -8.12 3.74
CA GLN A 114 8.25 -6.79 3.16
C GLN A 114 8.02 -5.73 4.23
N THR A 115 8.84 -4.67 4.19
CA THR A 115 8.71 -3.52 5.08
C THR A 115 7.99 -2.38 4.37
N PHE A 116 7.02 -1.76 5.03
CA PHE A 116 6.31 -0.57 4.54
C PHE A 116 6.14 0.46 5.66
N LEU A 117 5.76 1.69 5.30
CA LEU A 117 5.54 2.78 6.25
C LEU A 117 4.06 2.93 6.58
N VAL A 118 3.76 3.10 7.86
CA VAL A 118 2.44 3.46 8.37
C VAL A 118 2.53 4.87 8.90
N ALA A 119 1.96 5.81 8.15
CA ALA A 119 1.88 7.19 8.56
C ALA A 119 0.76 7.38 9.56
N LEU A 120 1.09 7.89 10.74
CA LEU A 120 0.13 8.26 11.77
C LEU A 120 -0.03 9.77 11.78
N ARG A 121 -1.27 10.22 11.64
CA ARG A 121 -1.64 11.62 11.77
C ARG A 121 -2.66 11.72 12.90
N PRO A 122 -2.37 12.49 13.96
CA PRO A 122 -3.37 12.83 14.94
C PRO A 122 -4.57 13.44 14.22
N LYS A 123 -5.75 12.90 14.46
CA LYS A 123 -7.00 13.53 14.01
C LYS A 123 -7.01 14.86 14.75
N GLU A 124 -6.91 15.98 14.03
CA GLU A 124 -7.05 17.30 14.63
C GLU A 124 -8.35 17.26 15.45
N THR A 125 -8.23 17.27 16.78
CA THR A 125 -9.40 17.51 17.62
C THR A 125 -9.89 18.87 17.15
N PRO A 126 -11.11 18.99 16.60
CA PRO A 126 -11.61 20.27 16.15
C PRO A 126 -11.39 21.24 17.30
N LEU A 127 -10.51 22.22 17.10
CA LEU A 127 -10.25 23.22 18.12
C LEU A 127 -11.62 23.76 18.47
N ALA A 128 -12.08 23.50 19.69
CA ALA A 128 -13.32 24.07 20.16
C ALA A 128 -13.25 25.55 19.81
N PRO A 129 -14.23 26.10 19.04
CA PRO A 129 -14.14 27.46 18.55
C PRO A 129 -13.85 28.33 19.76
N THR A 130 -12.65 28.91 19.82
CA THR A 130 -12.25 29.82 20.87
C THR A 130 -13.33 30.88 20.89
N ALA A 131 -14.15 30.86 21.94
CA ALA A 131 -15.27 31.74 22.12
C ALA A 131 -14.78 33.16 21.85
N GLN A 132 -15.21 33.72 20.72
CA GLN A 132 -14.86 35.08 20.37
C GLN A 132 -15.43 35.98 21.46
N ALA A 133 -14.53 36.77 22.04
CA ALA A 133 -14.83 37.77 23.04
C ALA A 133 -15.97 38.67 22.54
N GLY A 134 -17.12 38.60 23.20
CA GLY A 134 -18.29 39.37 22.82
C GLY A 134 -19.37 39.32 23.90
N THR A 135 -19.34 40.33 24.77
CA THR A 135 -20.43 40.84 25.62
C THR A 135 -20.87 40.09 26.90
N LYS A 136 -20.41 40.68 28.01
CA LYS A 136 -21.16 41.23 29.17
C LYS A 136 -21.76 40.23 30.21
N PRO A 137 -21.37 40.35 31.50
CA PRO A 137 -21.70 39.38 32.54
C PRO A 137 -23.12 39.56 33.09
N LYS A 138 -23.83 38.46 33.28
CA LYS A 138 -24.97 38.36 34.19
C LYS A 138 -24.67 37.27 35.21
N LEU A 139 -24.40 37.69 36.46
CA LEU A 139 -24.18 36.79 37.59
C LEU A 139 -25.42 35.89 37.77
N ALA A 140 -25.20 34.58 37.69
CA ALA A 140 -26.06 33.58 38.30
C ALA A 140 -25.16 32.52 38.94
N ILE A 141 -25.20 32.48 40.26
CA ILE A 141 -24.54 31.48 41.11
C ILE A 141 -25.39 30.22 41.05
N SER A 142 -24.81 29.09 40.65
CA SER A 142 -25.43 27.78 40.78
C SER A 142 -24.37 26.74 41.17
N PRO A 143 -24.75 25.66 41.89
CA PRO A 143 -23.84 24.93 42.77
C PRO A 143 -23.11 23.75 42.12
N ASP A 144 -21.99 23.45 42.78
CA ASP A 144 -21.23 22.20 42.87
C ASP A 144 -20.36 21.72 41.67
N PRO A 145 -19.02 21.72 41.83
CA PRO A 145 -18.10 21.08 40.90
C PRO A 145 -18.02 19.58 41.17
N GLN A 146 -18.81 18.81 40.42
CA GLN A 146 -18.68 17.35 40.42
C GLN A 146 -17.34 16.95 39.77
N PRO A 147 -16.50 16.10 40.41
CA PRO A 147 -15.25 15.63 39.82
C PRO A 147 -15.55 14.80 38.56
N GLN A 148 -15.32 15.38 37.38
CA GLN A 148 -15.42 14.66 36.12
C GLN A 148 -14.23 13.70 36.01
N PHE A 149 -14.46 12.43 36.36
CA PHE A 149 -13.56 11.36 35.96
C PHE A 149 -13.49 11.33 34.43
N PRO A 150 -12.28 11.37 33.82
CA PRO A 150 -12.14 11.35 32.37
C PRO A 150 -12.75 10.05 31.84
N ASN A 151 -13.76 10.21 30.97
CA ASN A 151 -14.49 9.11 30.38
C ASN A 151 -13.52 8.24 29.54
N PRO A 152 -13.34 6.93 29.82
CA PRO A 152 -12.40 6.05 29.10
C PRO A 152 -12.77 5.81 27.62
N ALA A 153 -13.85 6.45 27.14
CA ALA A 153 -14.36 6.34 25.78
C ALA A 153 -13.80 7.39 24.80
N GLN A 154 -12.98 8.37 25.23
CA GLN A 154 -12.25 9.22 24.28
C GLN A 154 -11.02 8.48 23.73
N LYS A 155 -11.27 7.35 23.07
CA LYS A 155 -10.32 6.62 22.24
C LYS A 155 -10.02 7.52 21.04
N SER A 156 -9.04 8.40 21.19
CA SER A 156 -8.55 9.26 20.11
C SER A 156 -8.42 8.43 18.84
N GLU A 157 -9.28 8.74 17.87
CA GLU A 157 -9.40 7.99 16.64
C GLU A 157 -8.23 8.38 15.75
N LEU A 158 -7.11 7.70 15.96
CA LEU A 158 -5.89 7.90 15.19
C LEU A 158 -6.18 7.61 13.72
N GLN A 159 -5.99 8.62 12.87
CA GLN A 159 -5.99 8.40 11.43
C GLN A 159 -4.64 7.85 11.01
N TRP A 160 -4.67 6.72 10.31
CA TRP A 160 -3.47 6.09 9.79
C TRP A 160 -3.63 5.76 8.31
N SER A 161 -2.52 5.78 7.58
CA SER A 161 -2.45 5.40 6.17
C SER A 161 -1.18 4.59 5.92
N THR A 162 -1.31 3.50 5.16
CA THR A 162 -0.16 2.71 4.71
C THR A 162 0.40 3.35 3.45
N LYS A 163 1.52 4.07 3.59
CA LYS A 163 2.17 4.71 2.45
C LYS A 163 2.79 3.66 1.55
N GLY A 164 2.41 3.69 0.27
CA GLY A 164 3.04 2.86 -0.75
C GLY A 164 2.77 1.37 -0.58
N LEU A 165 1.74 0.94 0.15
CA LEU A 165 1.35 -0.47 0.22
C LEU A 165 0.14 -0.72 -0.68
N LEU A 166 0.34 -1.49 -1.76
CA LEU A 166 -0.76 -1.98 -2.59
C LEU A 166 -1.18 -3.37 -2.17
N VAL A 167 -2.48 -3.51 -1.89
CA VAL A 167 -3.13 -4.81 -1.66
C VAL A 167 -3.59 -5.36 -3.00
N LEU A 168 -2.73 -6.19 -3.62
CA LEU A 168 -2.93 -6.68 -4.98
C LEU A 168 -4.28 -7.40 -5.19
N PRO A 169 -4.81 -8.22 -4.26
CA PRO A 169 -6.13 -8.84 -4.43
C PRO A 169 -7.30 -7.83 -4.51
N LYS A 170 -7.18 -6.69 -3.82
CA LYS A 170 -8.19 -5.62 -3.93
C LYS A 170 -8.07 -4.92 -5.28
N LEU A 171 -6.83 -4.64 -5.70
CA LEU A 171 -6.55 -4.04 -7.01
C LEU A 171 -7.01 -4.94 -8.16
N GLU A 172 -6.69 -6.23 -8.14
CA GLU A 172 -7.13 -7.23 -9.13
C GLU A 172 -8.66 -7.26 -9.25
N LYS A 173 -9.39 -7.23 -8.12
CA LYS A 173 -10.86 -7.17 -8.13
C LYS A 173 -11.38 -5.88 -8.76
N THR A 174 -10.74 -4.73 -8.50
CA THR A 174 -11.11 -3.46 -9.12
C THR A 174 -10.90 -3.52 -10.63
N ILE A 175 -9.73 -3.98 -11.09
CA ILE A 175 -9.41 -4.13 -12.52
C ILE A 175 -10.41 -5.08 -13.20
N GLN A 176 -10.71 -6.23 -12.60
CA GLN A 176 -11.71 -7.18 -13.12
C GLN A 176 -13.09 -6.55 -13.24
N LYS A 177 -13.51 -5.78 -12.23
CA LYS A 177 -14.81 -5.09 -12.22
C LYS A 177 -14.88 -4.04 -13.33
N ASP A 178 -13.82 -3.27 -13.51
CA ASP A 178 -13.79 -2.19 -14.51
C ASP A 178 -13.73 -2.76 -15.94
N ILE A 179 -12.97 -3.84 -16.18
CA ILE A 179 -12.97 -4.55 -17.47
C ILE A 179 -14.35 -5.15 -17.76
N LYS A 180 -14.98 -5.79 -16.76
CA LYS A 180 -16.33 -6.35 -16.90
C LYS A 180 -17.35 -5.26 -17.22
N ALA A 181 -17.23 -4.08 -16.60
CA ALA A 181 -18.12 -2.95 -16.88
C ALA A 181 -17.92 -2.37 -18.28
N GLN A 182 -16.67 -2.24 -18.74
CA GLN A 182 -16.36 -1.62 -20.04
C GLN A 182 -16.62 -2.55 -21.23
N PHE A 183 -16.25 -3.83 -21.10
CA PHE A 183 -16.22 -4.77 -22.22
C PHE A 183 -17.26 -5.89 -22.08
N GLN A 184 -18.00 -5.96 -20.97
CA GLN A 184 -18.98 -7.01 -20.68
C GLN A 184 -18.40 -8.44 -20.72
N ILE A 185 -17.09 -8.58 -20.49
CA ILE A 185 -16.39 -9.86 -20.40
C ILE A 185 -15.88 -10.11 -18.99
N GLU A 186 -15.94 -11.35 -18.53
CA GLU A 186 -15.27 -11.75 -17.29
C GLU A 186 -13.82 -12.10 -17.58
N VAL A 187 -12.92 -11.60 -16.74
CA VAL A 187 -11.49 -11.84 -16.86
C VAL A 187 -10.91 -12.21 -15.50
N LYS A 188 -9.81 -12.96 -15.52
CA LYS A 188 -8.99 -13.26 -14.34
C LYS A 188 -7.73 -12.40 -14.39
N THR A 189 -7.46 -11.66 -13.33
CA THR A 189 -6.26 -10.81 -13.23
C THR A 189 -5.26 -11.39 -12.24
N ASN A 190 -3.97 -11.33 -12.57
CA ASN A 190 -2.86 -11.72 -11.72
C ASN A 190 -1.76 -10.65 -11.74
N CYS A 191 -1.54 -9.99 -10.61
CA CYS A 191 -0.55 -8.93 -10.42
C CYS A 191 0.73 -9.40 -9.69
N GLY A 192 0.94 -10.71 -9.56
CA GLY A 192 2.20 -11.29 -9.07
C GLY A 192 2.38 -11.31 -7.55
N GLY A 193 1.29 -11.39 -6.76
CA GLY A 193 1.40 -11.58 -5.31
C GLY A 193 0.18 -11.10 -4.52
N LYS A 194 0.32 -11.01 -3.19
CA LYS A 194 -0.74 -10.48 -2.29
C LYS A 194 -0.54 -9.02 -1.93
N ILE A 195 0.72 -8.60 -1.78
CA ILE A 195 1.09 -7.22 -1.45
C ILE A 195 2.28 -6.80 -2.28
N ARG A 196 2.35 -5.50 -2.55
CA ARG A 196 3.50 -4.88 -3.18
C ARG A 196 3.76 -3.53 -2.53
N VAL A 197 5.00 -3.30 -2.13
CA VAL A 197 5.46 -1.96 -1.74
C VAL A 197 5.86 -1.20 -3.00
N VAL A 198 5.32 0.00 -3.16
CA VAL A 198 5.46 0.86 -4.34
C VAL A 198 5.65 2.31 -3.93
N LYS A 199 6.28 3.09 -4.81
CA LYS A 199 6.38 4.54 -4.71
C LYS A 199 5.48 5.20 -5.76
N PRO A 200 5.02 6.45 -5.54
CA PRO A 200 4.37 7.23 -6.59
C PRO A 200 5.25 7.28 -7.84
N GLY A 201 4.65 7.06 -9.00
CA GLY A 201 5.34 6.96 -10.28
C GLY A 201 5.79 5.54 -10.65
N ASP A 202 5.83 4.59 -9.72
CA ASP A 202 6.20 3.20 -10.03
C ASP A 202 5.19 2.59 -11.02
N THR A 203 5.71 1.75 -11.92
CA THR A 203 4.90 0.97 -12.86
C THR A 203 5.19 -0.52 -12.72
N PHE A 204 4.17 -1.35 -12.82
CA PHE A 204 4.30 -2.80 -12.85
C PHE A 204 3.24 -3.43 -13.76
N ALA A 205 3.55 -4.61 -14.29
CA ALA A 205 2.64 -5.34 -15.16
C ALA A 205 1.74 -6.28 -14.34
N CYS A 206 0.45 -6.34 -14.69
CA CYS A 206 -0.44 -7.43 -14.32
C CYS A 206 -0.83 -8.22 -15.56
N GLN A 207 -1.14 -9.50 -15.41
CA GLN A 207 -1.64 -10.34 -16.48
C GLN A 207 -3.15 -10.48 -16.37
N VAL A 208 -3.86 -10.21 -17.47
CA VAL A 208 -5.31 -10.38 -17.58
C VAL A 208 -5.58 -11.53 -18.54
N THR A 209 -6.21 -12.59 -18.04
CA THR A 209 -6.59 -13.78 -18.82
C THR A 209 -8.09 -13.76 -19.07
N ASP A 210 -8.51 -13.85 -20.33
CA ASP A 210 -9.93 -13.94 -20.70
C ASP A 210 -10.49 -15.37 -20.51
N GLN A 211 -11.78 -15.55 -20.76
CA GLN A 211 -12.43 -16.86 -20.70
C GLN A 211 -11.89 -17.87 -21.75
N LYS A 212 -11.21 -17.40 -22.79
CA LYS A 212 -10.58 -18.23 -23.83
C LYS A 212 -9.15 -18.65 -23.46
N GLY A 213 -8.63 -18.18 -22.31
CA GLY A 213 -7.25 -18.42 -21.88
C GLY A 213 -6.23 -17.47 -22.50
N THR A 214 -6.65 -16.49 -23.30
CA THR A 214 -5.75 -15.48 -23.87
C THR A 214 -5.32 -14.53 -22.78
N THR A 215 -4.01 -14.39 -22.60
CA THR A 215 -3.45 -13.53 -21.56
C THR A 215 -2.85 -12.28 -22.18
N LYS A 216 -3.25 -11.11 -21.69
CA LYS A 216 -2.70 -9.80 -22.08
C LYS A 216 -2.08 -9.11 -20.88
N PRO A 217 -0.86 -8.56 -21.01
CA PRO A 217 -0.27 -7.74 -19.97
C PRO A 217 -0.96 -6.37 -19.93
N ILE A 218 -1.25 -5.87 -18.74
CA ILE A 218 -1.68 -4.48 -18.51
C ILE A 218 -0.61 -3.79 -17.67
N THR A 219 -0.34 -2.52 -17.98
CA THR A 219 0.63 -1.73 -17.21
C THR A 219 -0.14 -0.91 -16.18
N VAL A 220 0.13 -1.16 -14.90
CA VAL A 220 -0.41 -0.39 -13.76
C VAL A 220 0.63 0.63 -13.34
N ARG A 221 0.23 1.90 -13.20
CA ARG A 221 1.02 3.01 -12.68
C ARG A 221 0.45 3.47 -11.35
N VAL A 222 1.33 3.70 -10.39
CA VAL A 222 0.97 4.23 -9.07
C VAL A 222 0.98 5.74 -9.11
N ASP A 223 -0.15 6.38 -8.84
CA ASP A 223 -0.28 7.83 -8.95
C ASP A 223 0.15 8.53 -7.65
N ASP A 224 -0.15 7.93 -6.50
CA ASP A 224 0.16 8.54 -5.20
C ASP A 224 0.42 7.54 -4.06
N GLU A 225 0.83 8.08 -2.91
CA GLU A 225 1.19 7.30 -1.72
C GLU A 225 0.00 6.59 -1.07
N LYS A 226 -1.24 6.97 -1.40
CA LYS A 226 -2.46 6.35 -0.88
C LYS A 226 -2.79 5.06 -1.63
N GLY A 227 -2.03 4.73 -2.66
CA GLY A 227 -2.26 3.55 -3.50
C GLY A 227 -3.34 3.79 -4.57
N ASN A 228 -3.58 5.05 -4.97
CA ASN A 228 -4.34 5.30 -6.19
C ASN A 228 -3.48 4.89 -7.39
N VAL A 229 -4.12 4.25 -8.37
CA VAL A 229 -3.44 3.72 -9.53
C VAL A 229 -4.25 3.98 -10.80
N THR A 230 -3.53 4.10 -11.91
CA THR A 230 -4.05 4.15 -13.28
C THR A 230 -3.51 2.97 -14.06
N TRP A 231 -4.26 2.44 -15.03
CA TRP A 231 -3.77 1.33 -15.86
C TRP A 231 -4.09 1.54 -17.34
N LYS A 232 -3.23 0.98 -18.20
CA LYS A 232 -3.37 0.97 -19.65
C LYS A 232 -3.30 -0.45 -20.19
N PHE A 233 -4.13 -0.72 -21.20
CA PHE A 233 -4.19 -1.97 -21.97
C PHE A 233 -3.24 -1.92 -23.17
#